data_AF-A0A1V5PTW2-F1
#
_entry.id   AF-A0A1V5PTW2-F1
#
_cell.length_a   1.000
_cell.length_b   1.000
_cell.length_c   1.000
_cell.angle_alpha   90.00
_cell.angle_beta   90.00
_cell.angle_gamma   90.00
#
_symmetry.space_group_name_H-M   'P 1'
#
loop_
_entity.id
_entity.type
_entity.pdbx_description
1 polymer ?
#
loop_
_entity_poly.entity_id
_entity_poly.type
_entity_poly.pdbx_seq_one_letter_code
_entity_poly.pdbx_strand_id
1 'polypeptide(L)'
;MLFRRKKTEKPKTTLGLALYEYDNLIGKQLKAIFNNIQKKKIPSGRKIPSIISSANDKAERLIEDISKNNFKTDYRSDKAREDIIKMISGLKNILDAIGYLNIKEEALKIDELADKIKGLAEDRILLKKKMKDLESDYI
;
A
#
# COMPACT_ATOMS: atom_id res chain seq x y z
N MET A 1 5.26 24.48 25.20
CA MET A 1 4.16 23.71 24.57
C MET A 1 4.68 22.34 24.17
N LEU A 2 4.27 21.27 24.86
CA LEU A 2 4.58 19.90 24.46
C LEU A 2 3.74 19.54 23.23
N PHE A 3 4.38 19.25 22.10
CA PHE A 3 3.74 18.61 20.95
C PHE A 3 3.26 17.21 21.37
N ARG A 4 2.02 17.10 21.88
CA ARG A 4 1.34 15.81 22.01
C ARG A 4 1.15 15.26 20.60
N ARG A 5 1.96 14.27 20.20
CA ARG A 5 1.61 13.41 19.06
C ARG A 5 0.22 12.86 19.36
N LYS A 6 -0.80 13.26 18.60
CA LYS A 6 -2.10 12.56 18.62
C LYS A 6 -1.75 11.09 18.38
N LYS A 7 -2.18 10.20 19.28
CA LYS A 7 -2.18 8.77 18.98
C LYS A 7 -2.91 8.64 17.66
N THR A 8 -2.30 7.96 16.68
CA THR A 8 -2.98 7.59 15.45
C THR A 8 -4.12 6.67 15.84
N GLU A 9 -5.30 7.24 16.10
CA GLU A 9 -6.51 6.48 16.37
C GLU A 9 -6.85 5.72 15.10
N LYS A 10 -7.22 4.45 15.24
CA LYS A 10 -7.65 3.62 14.10
C LYS A 10 -8.83 4.36 13.43
N PRO A 11 -8.77 4.67 12.12
CA PRO A 11 -9.86 5.39 11.46
C PRO A 11 -11.17 4.60 11.56
N LYS A 12 -12.30 5.30 11.72
CA LYS A 12 -13.62 4.67 11.83
C LYS A 12 -14.28 4.48 10.46
N THR A 13 -13.90 5.27 9.46
CA THR A 13 -14.39 5.13 8.08
C THR A 13 -13.75 3.92 7.39
N THR A 14 -14.50 3.23 6.54
CA THR A 14 -13.98 2.09 5.76
C THR A 14 -12.78 2.49 4.90
N LEU A 15 -12.84 3.66 4.24
CA LEU A 15 -11.77 4.16 3.38
C LEU A 15 -10.52 4.53 4.19
N GLY A 16 -10.71 5.19 5.35
CA GLY A 16 -9.61 5.51 6.26
C GLY A 16 -8.96 4.24 6.80
N LEU A 17 -9.77 3.24 7.17
CA LEU A 17 -9.29 1.96 7.67
C LEU A 17 -8.48 1.22 6.60
N ALA A 18 -8.99 1.15 5.37
CA ALA A 18 -8.29 0.53 4.27
C ALA A 18 -6.92 1.18 3.99
N LEU A 19 -6.87 2.51 3.99
CA LEU A 19 -5.63 3.27 3.81
C LEU A 19 -4.66 3.04 4.98
N TYR A 20 -5.17 2.95 6.20
CA TYR A 20 -4.38 2.65 7.40
C TYR A 20 -3.79 1.23 7.38
N GLU A 21 -4.57 0.23 6.95
CA GLU A 21 -4.09 -1.14 6.84
C GLU A 21 -3.08 -1.31 5.70
N TYR A 22 -3.31 -0.63 4.58
CA TYR A 22 -2.36 -0.49 3.50
C TYR A 22 -1.03 0.14 3.96
N ASP A 23 -1.09 1.23 4.72
CA ASP A 23 0.09 1.87 5.31
C ASP A 23 0.86 0.92 6.23
N ASN A 24 0.16 0.12 7.03
CA ASN A 24 0.78 -0.87 7.91
C ASN A 24 1.44 -1.99 7.10
N LEU A 25 0.81 -2.44 6.02
CA LEU A 25 1.37 -3.45 5.13
C LEU A 25 2.72 -2.99 4.57
N ILE A 26 2.78 -1.77 4.05
CA ILE A 26 4.02 -1.18 3.52
C ILE A 26 5.03 -0.87 4.63
N GLY A 27 4.59 -0.21 5.69
CA GLY A 27 5.45 0.34 6.73
C GLY A 27 6.02 -0.70 7.69
N LYS A 28 5.39 -1.87 7.81
CA LYS A 28 5.83 -2.95 8.71
C LYS A 28 6.27 -4.19 7.95
N GLN A 29 5.42 -4.75 7.10
CA GLN A 29 5.68 -6.06 6.49
C GLN A 29 6.62 -5.95 5.29
N LEU A 30 6.41 -4.95 4.42
CA LEU A 30 7.17 -4.81 3.17
C LEU A 30 8.36 -3.85 3.27
N LYS A 31 8.49 -3.11 4.38
CA LYS A 31 9.50 -2.05 4.54
C LYS A 31 10.92 -2.52 4.21
N ALA A 32 11.32 -3.68 4.72
CA ALA A 32 12.67 -4.20 4.47
C ALA A 32 12.89 -4.56 3.00
N ILE A 33 11.89 -5.19 2.36
CA ILE A 33 11.93 -5.58 0.95
C ILE A 33 12.02 -4.33 0.06
N PHE A 34 11.15 -3.35 0.29
CA PHE A 34 11.13 -2.11 -0.49
C PHE A 34 12.42 -1.30 -0.31
N ASN A 35 12.95 -1.22 0.91
CA ASN A 35 14.23 -0.55 1.16
C ASN A 35 15.39 -1.23 0.41
N ASN A 36 15.39 -2.56 0.29
CA ASN A 36 16.42 -3.27 -0.46
C ASN A 36 16.31 -2.99 -1.96
N ILE A 37 15.10 -3.03 -2.52
CA ILE A 37 14.85 -2.73 -3.93
C ILE A 37 15.21 -1.28 -4.25
N GLN A 38 14.86 -0.32 -3.39
CA GLN A 38 15.25 1.09 -3.55
C GLN A 38 16.77 1.29 -3.50
N LYS A 39 17.49 0.42 -2.79
CA LYS A 39 18.97 0.35 -2.80
C LYS A 39 19.53 -0.45 -3.96
N LYS A 40 18.69 -0.82 -4.93
CA LYS A 40 19.02 -1.65 -6.09
C LYS A 40 19.57 -3.03 -5.73
N LYS A 41 19.11 -3.61 -4.62
CA LYS A 41 19.51 -4.94 -4.15
C LYS A 41 18.38 -5.94 -4.34
N ILE A 42 18.72 -7.12 -4.86
CA ILE A 42 17.79 -8.24 -4.91
C ILE A 42 17.42 -8.61 -3.47
N PRO A 43 16.14 -8.57 -3.09
CA PRO A 43 15.74 -9.05 -1.78
C PRO A 43 15.95 -10.57 -1.78
N SER A 44 16.87 -11.04 -0.94
CA SER A 44 17.21 -12.46 -0.77
C SER A 44 16.81 -12.94 0.63
N GLY A 45 16.28 -14.16 0.72
CA GLY A 45 15.85 -14.76 1.99
C GLY A 45 14.69 -15.74 1.83
N ARG A 46 14.80 -16.90 2.50
CA ARG A 46 13.81 -18.00 2.46
C ARG A 46 12.38 -17.57 2.84
N LYS A 47 12.23 -16.47 3.59
CA LYS A 47 10.93 -15.97 4.05
C LYS A 47 10.25 -15.02 3.06
N ILE A 48 10.95 -14.53 2.03
CA ILE A 48 10.41 -13.53 1.09
C ILE A 48 9.16 -14.05 0.37
N PRO A 49 9.14 -15.26 -0.21
CA PRO A 49 7.93 -15.77 -0.85
C PRO A 49 6.72 -15.81 0.09
N SER A 50 6.93 -16.22 1.34
CA SER A 50 5.88 -16.24 2.37
C SER A 50 5.39 -14.84 2.75
N ILE A 51 6.30 -13.86 2.87
CA ILE A 51 5.95 -12.46 3.14
C ILE A 51 5.13 -11.89 1.97
N ILE A 52 5.54 -12.16 0.74
CA ILE A 52 4.85 -11.70 -0.48
C ILE A 52 3.46 -12.31 -0.56
N SER A 53 3.34 -13.63 -0.39
CA SER A 53 2.04 -14.33 -0.38
C SER A 53 1.12 -13.77 0.70
N SER A 54 1.60 -13.61 1.93
CA SER A 54 0.81 -13.02 3.01
C SER A 54 0.40 -11.57 2.73
N ALA A 55 1.24 -10.80 2.05
CA ALA A 55 0.92 -9.43 1.67
C ALA A 55 -0.11 -9.36 0.55
N ASN A 56 -0.02 -10.26 -0.44
CA ASN A 56 -1.02 -10.40 -1.51
C ASN A 56 -2.39 -10.79 -0.94
N ASP A 57 -2.45 -11.76 -0.02
CA ASP A 57 -3.72 -12.16 0.61
C ASP A 57 -4.37 -10.99 1.37
N LYS A 58 -3.58 -10.18 2.06
CA LYS A 58 -4.08 -8.99 2.75
C LYS A 58 -4.54 -7.90 1.78
N ALA A 59 -3.78 -7.68 0.71
CA ALA A 59 -4.15 -6.74 -0.34
C ALA A 59 -5.49 -7.13 -1.00
N GLU A 60 -5.70 -8.42 -1.25
CA GLU A 60 -6.97 -8.93 -1.80
C GLU A 60 -8.14 -8.67 -0.85
N ARG A 61 -7.98 -9.02 0.44
CA ARG A 61 -9.00 -8.75 1.46
C ARG A 61 -9.35 -7.27 1.55
N LEU A 62 -8.35 -6.38 1.48
CA LEU A 62 -8.60 -4.94 1.46
C LEU A 62 -9.45 -4.53 0.26
N ILE A 63 -9.14 -5.03 -0.95
CA ILE A 63 -9.95 -4.73 -2.15
C ILE A 63 -11.38 -5.25 -1.96
N GLU A 64 -11.55 -6.49 -1.48
CA GLU A 64 -12.87 -7.06 -1.22
C GLU A 64 -13.68 -6.24 -0.22
N ASP A 65 -13.07 -5.85 0.90
CA ASP A 65 -13.73 -5.11 1.97
C ASP A 65 -14.19 -3.73 1.48
N ILE A 66 -13.38 -3.02 0.70
CA ILE A 66 -13.77 -1.71 0.16
C ILE A 66 -14.81 -1.86 -0.96
N SER A 67 -14.72 -2.92 -1.77
CA SER A 67 -15.64 -3.17 -2.89
C SER A 67 -17.04 -3.58 -2.45
N LYS A 68 -17.16 -4.28 -1.32
CA LYS A 68 -18.46 -4.68 -0.74
C LYS A 68 -19.18 -3.51 -0.04
N ASN A 69 -18.46 -2.43 0.28
CA ASN A 69 -19.05 -1.26 0.92
C ASN A 69 -19.73 -0.36 -0.12
N ASN A 70 -21.06 -0.32 -0.07
CA ASN A 70 -21.86 0.66 -0.80
C ASN A 70 -21.72 2.02 -0.11
N PHE A 71 -20.76 2.83 -0.56
CA PHE A 71 -20.70 4.26 -0.23
C PHE A 71 -21.90 4.92 -0.91
N LYS A 72 -23.04 4.98 -0.22
CA LYS A 72 -24.23 5.67 -0.74
C LYS A 72 -23.84 7.12 -1.10
N THR A 73 -23.75 7.40 -2.40
CA THR A 73 -24.04 8.69 -3.02
C THR A 73 -23.10 9.88 -2.69
N ASP A 74 -21.78 9.69 -2.57
CA ASP A 74 -20.83 10.80 -2.72
C ASP A 74 -19.73 10.45 -3.74
N TYR A 75 -19.78 11.12 -4.89
CA TYR A 75 -18.83 10.99 -6.00
C TYR A 75 -17.36 11.10 -5.53
N ARG A 76 -17.08 11.91 -4.51
CA ARG A 76 -15.72 12.10 -4.00
C ARG A 76 -15.23 10.87 -3.22
N SER A 77 -16.12 10.23 -2.47
CA SER A 77 -15.83 8.99 -1.74
C SER A 77 -15.66 7.80 -2.70
N ASP A 78 -16.46 7.75 -3.76
CA ASP A 78 -16.29 6.74 -4.82
C ASP A 78 -14.96 6.89 -5.56
N LYS A 79 -14.58 8.12 -5.89
CA LYS A 79 -13.27 8.39 -6.51
C LYS A 79 -12.10 8.01 -5.59
N ALA A 80 -12.21 8.28 -4.28
CA ALA A 80 -11.22 7.87 -3.30
C ALA A 80 -11.12 6.33 -3.19
N ARG A 81 -12.26 5.63 -3.23
CA ARG A 81 -12.31 4.16 -3.32
C ARG A 81 -11.58 3.64 -4.54
N GLU A 82 -11.87 4.18 -5.72
CA GLU A 82 -11.21 3.79 -6.97
C GLU A 82 -9.69 4.03 -6.90
N ASP A 83 -9.27 5.20 -6.37
CA ASP A 83 -7.86 5.53 -6.15
C ASP A 83 -7.19 4.51 -5.19
N ILE A 84 -7.85 4.12 -4.09
CA ILE A 84 -7.35 3.10 -3.16
C ILE A 84 -7.21 1.74 -3.86
N ILE A 85 -8.24 1.28 -4.59
CA ILE A 85 -8.22 0.00 -5.30
C ILE A 85 -7.09 -0.03 -6.33
N LYS A 86 -6.91 1.07 -7.08
CA LYS A 86 -5.81 1.21 -8.05
C LYS A 86 -4.45 1.12 -7.38
N MET A 87 -4.28 1.78 -6.23
CA MET A 87 -3.05 1.77 -5.45
C MET A 87 -2.74 0.37 -4.86
N ILE A 88 -3.75 -0.35 -4.37
CA ILE A 88 -3.60 -1.72 -3.88
C ILE A 88 -3.30 -2.69 -5.04
N SER A 89 -3.96 -2.54 -6.18
CA SER A 89 -3.65 -3.32 -7.39
C SER A 89 -2.22 -3.08 -7.88
N GLY A 90 -1.77 -1.82 -7.86
CA GLY A 90 -0.38 -1.46 -8.16
C GLY A 90 0.62 -2.13 -7.20
N LEU A 91 0.28 -2.21 -5.91
CA LEU A 91 1.07 -2.94 -4.93
C LEU A 91 1.19 -4.44 -5.28
N LYS A 92 0.08 -5.10 -5.61
CA LYS A 92 0.07 -6.53 -5.99
C LYS A 92 0.98 -6.79 -7.19
N ASN A 93 0.88 -5.97 -8.23
CA ASN A 93 1.73 -6.10 -9.42
C ASN A 93 3.22 -5.98 -9.09
N ILE A 94 3.58 -5.10 -8.14
CA ILE A 94 4.95 -4.99 -7.64
C ILE A 94 5.34 -6.25 -6.86
N LEU A 95 4.47 -6.74 -5.97
CA LEU A 95 4.71 -7.95 -5.17
C LEU A 95 4.94 -9.19 -6.04
N ASP A 96 4.13 -9.38 -7.07
CA ASP A 96 4.27 -10.49 -8.02
C ASP A 96 5.58 -10.41 -8.81
N ALA A 97 5.96 -9.20 -9.23
CA ALA A 97 7.24 -8.98 -9.89
C ALA A 97 8.44 -9.22 -8.97
N ILE A 98 8.35 -8.85 -7.68
CA ILE A 98 9.37 -9.18 -6.68
C ILE A 98 9.45 -10.69 -6.47
N GLY A 99 8.31 -11.38 -6.40
CA GLY A 99 8.24 -12.83 -6.29
C GLY A 99 8.94 -13.52 -7.45
N TYR A 100 8.68 -13.06 -8.68
CA TYR A 100 9.35 -13.54 -9.89
C TYR A 100 10.87 -13.30 -9.85
N LEU A 101 11.31 -12.11 -9.42
CA LEU A 101 12.74 -11.78 -9.30
C LEU A 101 13.45 -12.59 -8.23
N ASN A 102 12.78 -12.90 -7.13
CA ASN A 102 13.34 -13.73 -6.07
C ASN A 102 13.58 -15.17 -6.55
N ILE A 103 12.85 -15.64 -7.57
CA ILE A 103 13.00 -16.98 -8.16
C ILE A 103 14.03 -17.01 -9.29
N LYS A 104 14.06 -15.98 -10.15
CA LYS A 104 14.89 -15.98 -11.38
C LYS A 104 16.17 -15.14 -11.31
N GLU A 105 16.42 -14.43 -10.20
CA GLU A 105 17.59 -13.58 -9.97
C GLU A 105 17.91 -12.58 -11.11
N GLU A 106 16.89 -12.06 -11.80
CA GLU A 106 17.06 -11.13 -12.91
C GLU A 106 17.32 -9.68 -12.42
N ALA A 107 18.58 -9.25 -12.38
CA ALA A 107 18.98 -7.92 -11.91
C ALA A 107 18.43 -6.74 -12.76
N LEU A 108 18.17 -6.96 -14.05
CA LEU A 108 17.77 -5.93 -15.02
C LEU A 108 16.42 -5.24 -14.71
N LYS A 109 15.56 -5.84 -13.87
CA LYS A 109 14.23 -5.29 -13.54
C LYS A 109 14.17 -4.54 -12.22
N ILE A 110 15.27 -4.47 -11.47
CA ILE A 110 15.27 -3.84 -10.13
C ILE A 110 15.06 -2.33 -10.21
N ASP A 111 15.63 -1.69 -11.22
CA ASP A 111 15.50 -0.24 -11.42
C ASP A 111 14.05 0.16 -11.72
N GLU A 112 13.39 -0.57 -12.61
CA GLU A 112 11.96 -0.37 -12.90
C GLU A 112 11.08 -0.58 -11.66
N LEU A 113 11.41 -1.58 -10.81
CA LEU A 113 10.68 -1.81 -9.57
C LEU A 113 10.92 -0.70 -8.55
N ALA A 114 12.15 -0.20 -8.44
CA ALA A 114 12.45 0.91 -7.55
C ALA A 114 11.62 2.15 -7.92
N ASP A 115 11.47 2.44 -9.21
CA ASP A 115 10.67 3.58 -9.68
C ASP A 115 9.16 3.34 -9.51
N LYS A 116 8.67 2.12 -9.74
CA LYS A 116 7.27 1.75 -9.42
C LYS A 116 6.96 1.91 -7.93
N ILE A 117 7.88 1.50 -7.04
CA ILE A 117 7.74 1.69 -5.58
C ILE A 117 7.70 3.18 -5.20
N LYS A 118 8.50 4.03 -5.86
CA LYS A 118 8.44 5.49 -5.65
C LYS A 118 7.09 6.06 -6.11
N GLY A 119 6.63 5.72 -7.30
CA GLY A 119 5.34 6.19 -7.82
C GLY A 119 4.18 5.81 -6.88
N LEU A 120 4.19 4.59 -6.35
CA LEU A 120 3.22 4.14 -5.37
C LEU A 120 3.29 4.93 -4.04
N ALA A 121 4.48 5.34 -3.61
CA ALA A 121 4.63 6.22 -2.45
C ALA A 121 4.08 7.63 -2.70
N GLU A 122 4.21 8.16 -3.92
CA GLU A 122 3.66 9.45 -4.34
C GLU A 122 2.13 9.42 -4.41
N ASP A 123 1.56 8.39 -5.06
CA ASP A 123 0.11 8.17 -5.13
C ASP A 123 -0.51 8.10 -3.74
N ARG A 124 0.16 7.40 -2.81
CA ARG A 124 -0.26 7.31 -1.41
C ARG A 124 -0.27 8.67 -0.71
N ILE A 125 0.72 9.53 -0.97
CA ILE A 125 0.77 10.89 -0.38
C ILE A 125 -0.37 11.74 -0.95
N LEU A 126 -0.62 11.65 -2.26
CA LEU A 126 -1.69 12.38 -2.93
C LEU A 126 -3.07 11.95 -2.40
N LEU A 127 -3.29 10.64 -2.26
CA LEU A 127 -4.52 10.08 -1.72
C LEU A 127 -4.77 10.51 -0.27
N LYS A 128 -3.74 10.51 0.58
CA LYS A 128 -3.87 11.00 1.96
C LYS A 128 -4.30 12.46 2.03
N LYS A 129 -3.78 13.31 1.13
CA LYS A 129 -4.21 14.71 1.04
C LYS A 129 -5.68 14.80 0.66
N LYS A 130 -6.10 14.10 -0.41
CA LYS A 130 -7.50 14.03 -0.83
C LYS A 130 -8.43 13.54 0.29
N MET A 131 -8.03 12.50 1.02
CA MET A 131 -8.81 11.92 2.12
C MET A 131 -8.97 12.88 3.31
N LYS A 132 -7.93 13.67 3.62
CA LYS A 132 -7.99 14.72 4.64
C LYS A 132 -8.99 15.82 4.25
N ASP A 133 -9.05 16.18 2.97
CA ASP A 133 -9.99 17.18 2.45
C ASP A 133 -11.45 16.69 2.43
N LEU A 134 -11.69 15.39 2.62
CA LEU A 134 -13.02 14.78 2.67
C LEU A 134 -13.56 14.56 4.10
N GLU A 135 -12.90 15.12 5.13
CA GLU A 135 -13.22 14.87 6.55
C GLU A 135 -13.25 13.37 6.93
N SER A 136 -12.66 12.51 6.10
CA SER A 136 -12.68 11.06 6.29
C SER A 136 -11.57 10.65 7.27
N ASP A 137 -11.76 10.94 8.56
CA ASP A 137 -11.06 10.38 9.74
C ASP A 137 -9.53 10.10 9.67
N TYR A 138 -8.80 10.71 8.74
CA TYR A 138 -7.35 10.55 8.62
C TYR A 138 -6.67 11.77 9.26
N ILE A 139 -6.38 11.66 10.56
CA ILE A 139 -5.62 12.63 11.35
C ILE A 139 -4.21 12.12 11.62
#